data_AF-A0A377CZU6-F1
#
_entry.id   AF-A0A377CZU6-F1
#
_cell.length_a   1.000
_cell.length_b   1.000
_cell.length_c   1.000
_cell.angle_alpha   90.00
_cell.angle_beta   90.00
_cell.angle_gamma   90.00
#
_symmetry.space_group_name_H-M   'P 1'
#
loop_
_entity.id
_entity.type
_entity.pdbx_description
1 polymer ?
#
loop_
_entity_poly.entity_id
_entity_poly.type
_entity_poly.pdbx_seq_one_letter_code
_entity_poly.pdbx_strand_id
1 'polypeptide(L)'
;MDWNFSGTTEEEFATLMAIFNKEDKEVYIADYEHLGVYACRIIVPGMSDIYPAEDLWLANNSMGSHLRETILSLPGSEWEKEDYLNLIEQLDEEGFDDFTRVRELLSLATGSDNGWYTLRIGELKAMLALAGGDLEQALVWTEWTMEFNSSVFSPERANYYRCLQTLLLLAQEEDRQPLQYLNAFVRMYGADAVEAASAAMSGEAAFYGLQPVDSDLHAFAAHQSLLEGLRKAAARQSSILGKIKSNSYAM
;
A
#
# COMPACT_ATOMS: atom_id res chain seq x y z
N MET A 1 3.65 43.49 20.71
CA MET A 1 2.96 42.62 21.70
C MET A 1 4.04 41.95 22.53
N ASP A 2 3.88 41.95 23.84
CA ASP A 2 4.80 41.35 24.81
C ASP A 2 4.03 40.22 25.52
N TRP A 3 3.89 39.07 24.83
CA TRP A 3 3.13 37.92 25.34
C TRP A 3 4.05 37.04 26.18
N ASN A 4 3.56 36.57 27.33
CA ASN A 4 4.26 35.62 28.18
C ASN A 4 3.26 34.74 28.94
N PHE A 5 3.40 33.43 28.81
CA PHE A 5 2.62 32.41 29.53
C PHE A 5 3.52 31.46 30.34
N SER A 6 4.79 31.83 30.56
CA SER A 6 5.77 30.98 31.23
C SER A 6 5.51 30.85 32.74
N GLY A 7 5.88 29.71 33.30
CA GLY A 7 5.76 29.41 34.72
C GLY A 7 6.38 28.05 35.06
N THR A 8 5.89 27.42 36.11
CA THR A 8 6.10 25.98 36.35
C THR A 8 5.26 25.16 35.38
N THR A 9 5.59 23.89 35.17
CA THR A 9 4.83 23.01 34.26
C THR A 9 3.35 22.86 34.65
N GLU A 10 3.04 22.93 35.94
CA GLU A 10 1.66 22.89 36.45
C GLU A 10 0.89 24.18 36.10
N GLU A 11 1.53 25.34 36.29
CA GLU A 11 0.97 26.64 35.93
C GLU A 11 0.81 26.78 34.41
N GLU A 12 1.79 26.31 33.63
CA GLU A 12 1.74 26.30 32.17
C GLU A 12 0.60 25.41 31.65
N PHE A 13 0.43 24.21 32.22
CA PHE A 13 -0.69 23.34 31.88
C PHE A 13 -2.05 24.00 32.17
N ALA A 14 -2.24 24.53 33.39
CA ALA A 14 -3.48 25.22 33.77
C ALA A 14 -3.76 26.43 32.88
N THR A 15 -2.72 27.18 32.52
CA THR A 15 -2.80 28.35 31.64
C THR A 15 -3.25 27.97 30.23
N LEU A 16 -2.69 26.90 29.66
CA LEU A 16 -3.09 26.40 28.34
C LEU A 16 -4.53 25.83 28.35
N MET A 17 -4.91 25.10 29.40
CA MET A 17 -6.29 24.60 29.54
C MET A 17 -7.32 25.73 29.66
N ALA A 18 -6.96 26.84 30.31
CA ALA A 18 -7.82 28.02 30.36
C ALA A 18 -8.10 28.63 28.98
N ILE A 19 -7.15 28.53 28.03
CA ILE A 19 -7.36 28.96 26.64
C ILE A 19 -8.40 28.07 25.97
N PHE A 20 -8.25 26.73 26.04
CA PHE A 20 -9.22 25.81 25.46
C PHE A 20 -10.62 25.98 26.03
N ASN A 21 -10.74 26.16 27.35
CA ASN A 21 -12.02 26.45 28.02
C ASN A 21 -12.66 27.74 27.50
N LYS A 22 -11.86 28.78 27.23
CA LYS A 22 -12.36 30.06 26.70
C LYS A 22 -12.86 29.92 25.27
N GLU A 23 -12.24 29.05 24.47
CA GLU A 23 -12.65 28.75 23.09
C GLU A 23 -13.80 27.73 23.02
N ASP A 24 -14.33 27.27 24.16
CA ASP A 24 -15.37 26.22 24.23
C ASP A 24 -14.94 24.92 23.53
N LYS A 25 -13.68 24.51 23.78
CA LYS A 25 -13.05 23.33 23.17
C LYS A 25 -12.68 22.31 24.23
N GLU A 26 -13.37 21.17 24.19
CA GLU A 26 -13.08 20.02 25.05
C GLU A 26 -11.72 19.40 24.71
N VAL A 27 -10.98 18.99 25.74
CA VAL A 27 -9.64 18.42 25.60
C VAL A 27 -9.63 16.99 26.11
N TYR A 28 -9.31 16.04 25.22
CA TYR A 28 -9.19 14.62 25.54
C TYR A 28 -7.71 14.26 25.67
N ILE A 29 -7.32 13.69 26.81
CA ILE A 29 -5.94 13.31 27.09
C ILE A 29 -5.91 11.82 27.43
N ALA A 30 -5.05 11.07 26.73
CA ALA A 30 -4.70 9.71 27.07
C ALA A 30 -3.24 9.65 27.52
N ASP A 31 -3.00 9.15 28.74
CA ASP A 31 -1.68 9.05 29.34
C ASP A 31 -1.09 7.65 29.19
N TYR A 32 0.21 7.59 28.92
CA TYR A 32 0.96 6.37 28.63
C TYR A 32 2.29 6.37 29.39
N GLU A 33 2.42 5.47 30.35
CA GLU A 33 3.67 5.27 31.12
C GLU A 33 4.28 3.88 30.90
N HIS A 34 3.65 3.06 30.04
CA HIS A 34 3.94 1.63 29.91
C HIS A 34 5.32 1.29 29.32
N LEU A 35 6.10 2.30 28.92
CA LEU A 35 7.49 2.13 28.46
C LEU A 35 8.52 2.72 29.45
N GLY A 36 8.09 3.13 30.64
CA GLY A 36 8.96 3.72 31.67
C GLY A 36 9.30 5.19 31.45
N VAL A 37 8.61 5.86 30.52
CA VAL A 37 8.66 7.28 30.25
C VAL A 37 7.22 7.76 30.06
N TYR A 38 6.88 8.92 30.62
CA TYR A 38 5.57 9.54 30.43
C TYR A 38 5.42 10.03 28.98
N ALA A 39 4.34 9.62 28.34
CA ALA A 39 3.88 10.15 27.07
C ALA A 39 2.37 10.39 27.16
N CYS A 40 1.85 11.33 26.39
CA CYS A 40 0.42 11.55 26.27
C CYS A 40 0.01 11.73 24.81
N ARG A 41 -1.26 11.46 24.51
CA ARG A 41 -1.90 11.82 23.24
C ARG A 41 -3.06 12.74 23.55
N ILE A 42 -3.01 13.97 23.02
CA ILE A 42 -4.00 15.01 23.24
C ILE A 42 -4.81 15.18 21.96
N ILE A 43 -6.14 15.18 22.09
CA ILE A 43 -7.09 15.43 20.99
C ILE A 43 -8.01 16.57 21.41
N VAL A 44 -8.13 17.58 20.55
CA VAL A 44 -9.00 18.75 20.73
C VAL A 44 -9.84 18.91 19.46
N PRO A 45 -11.05 18.34 19.39
CA PRO A 45 -11.88 18.38 18.19
C PRO A 45 -12.20 19.82 17.74
N GLY A 46 -11.98 20.09 16.46
CA GLY A 46 -12.05 21.41 15.86
C GLY A 46 -10.83 22.31 16.10
N MET A 47 -9.72 21.78 16.63
CA MET A 47 -8.45 22.51 16.78
C MET A 47 -7.22 21.65 16.45
N SER A 48 -7.18 20.39 16.90
CA SER A 48 -6.03 19.49 16.70
C SER A 48 -6.15 18.61 15.45
N ASP A 49 -7.27 18.69 14.75
CA ASP A 49 -7.56 17.88 13.56
C ASP A 49 -6.56 18.22 12.45
N ILE A 50 -5.89 17.19 11.95
CA ILE A 50 -4.99 17.31 10.79
C ILE A 50 -5.75 17.09 9.49
N TYR A 51 -6.79 16.25 9.55
CA TYR A 51 -7.63 15.88 8.43
C TYR A 51 -9.08 16.23 8.73
N PRO A 52 -9.86 16.64 7.72
CA PRO A 52 -11.28 16.90 7.87
C PRO A 52 -12.05 15.59 8.17
N ALA A 53 -13.20 15.70 8.83
CA ALA A 53 -13.97 14.52 9.25
C ALA A 53 -14.56 13.73 8.07
N GLU A 54 -14.77 14.40 6.93
CA GLU A 54 -15.23 13.81 5.68
C GLU A 54 -14.26 12.75 5.14
N ASP A 55 -12.97 12.82 5.50
CA ASP A 55 -11.97 11.83 5.11
C ASP A 55 -12.28 10.43 5.70
N LEU A 56 -13.12 10.34 6.73
CA LEU A 56 -13.63 9.05 7.23
C LEU A 56 -14.45 8.28 6.18
N TRP A 57 -15.01 8.99 5.20
CA TRP A 57 -15.75 8.41 4.06
C TRP A 57 -14.93 8.44 2.78
N LEU A 58 -14.23 9.54 2.51
CA LEU A 58 -13.59 9.78 1.22
C LEU A 58 -12.15 9.25 1.14
N ALA A 59 -11.43 9.18 2.26
CA ALA A 59 -9.99 8.87 2.32
C ALA A 59 -9.64 7.95 3.50
N ASN A 60 -10.55 7.05 3.87
CA ASN A 60 -10.38 6.16 5.01
C ASN A 60 -9.28 5.14 4.73
N ASN A 61 -8.25 5.11 5.58
CA ASN A 61 -7.11 4.20 5.40
C ASN A 61 -7.44 2.71 5.58
N SER A 62 -8.67 2.35 5.98
CA SER A 62 -9.16 0.96 6.00
C SER A 62 -10.06 0.60 4.82
N MET A 63 -10.30 1.51 3.86
CA MET A 63 -11.29 1.33 2.79
C MET A 63 -11.05 0.08 1.91
N GLY A 64 -9.79 -0.28 1.63
CA GLY A 64 -9.44 -1.44 0.80
C GLY A 64 -9.21 -2.73 1.58
N SER A 65 -9.55 -2.76 2.87
CA SER A 65 -9.20 -3.89 3.74
C SER A 65 -9.89 -5.20 3.34
N HIS A 66 -11.10 -5.13 2.77
CA HIS A 66 -11.84 -6.31 2.27
C HIS A 66 -11.22 -6.92 1.02
N LEU A 67 -10.48 -6.14 0.23
CA LEU A 67 -9.77 -6.62 -0.97
C LEU A 67 -8.42 -7.27 -0.66
N ARG A 68 -7.97 -7.22 0.59
CA ARG A 68 -6.61 -7.67 0.95
C ARG A 68 -6.38 -9.13 0.56
N GLU A 69 -7.27 -10.04 0.95
CA GLU A 69 -7.10 -11.47 0.66
C GLU A 69 -7.11 -11.74 -0.85
N THR A 70 -8.07 -11.16 -1.55
CA THR A 70 -8.20 -11.22 -3.01
C THR A 70 -6.91 -10.79 -3.70
N ILE A 71 -6.42 -9.58 -3.42
CA ILE A 71 -5.23 -9.03 -4.09
C ILE A 71 -3.97 -9.84 -3.75
N LEU A 72 -3.79 -10.24 -2.49
CA LEU A 72 -2.61 -11.02 -2.08
C LEU A 72 -2.59 -12.43 -2.68
N SER A 73 -3.73 -12.96 -3.10
CA SER A 73 -3.86 -14.28 -3.73
C SER A 73 -3.63 -14.30 -5.24
N LEU A 74 -3.58 -13.13 -5.90
CA LEU A 74 -3.40 -13.01 -7.36
C LEU A 74 -2.11 -13.66 -7.88
N PRO A 75 -0.94 -13.53 -7.23
CA PRO A 75 0.26 -14.19 -7.73
C PRO A 75 0.12 -15.72 -7.67
N GLY A 76 0.05 -16.35 -8.84
CA GLY A 76 -0.17 -17.79 -8.99
C GLY A 76 -1.64 -18.21 -8.90
N SER A 77 -2.58 -17.26 -8.97
CA SER A 77 -4.00 -17.61 -9.12
C SER A 77 -4.28 -18.20 -10.49
N GLU A 78 -5.26 -19.09 -10.54
CA GLU A 78 -5.75 -19.73 -11.77
C GLU A 78 -7.27 -19.50 -11.89
N TRP A 79 -7.69 -18.24 -11.79
CA TRP A 79 -9.09 -17.86 -11.97
C TRP A 79 -9.50 -17.88 -13.44
N GLU A 80 -10.81 -17.87 -13.69
CA GLU A 80 -11.32 -17.63 -15.03
C GLU A 80 -11.00 -16.20 -15.46
N LYS A 81 -10.86 -16.01 -16.77
CA LYS A 81 -10.43 -14.72 -17.33
C LYS A 81 -11.35 -13.57 -16.93
N GLU A 82 -12.65 -13.84 -16.94
CA GLU A 82 -13.69 -12.88 -16.56
C GLU A 82 -13.55 -12.43 -15.10
N ASP A 83 -13.07 -13.28 -14.19
CA ASP A 83 -12.92 -12.90 -12.78
C ASP A 83 -11.82 -11.84 -12.59
N TYR A 84 -10.74 -11.90 -13.38
CA TYR A 84 -9.72 -10.86 -13.36
C TYR A 84 -10.24 -9.52 -13.89
N LEU A 85 -11.06 -9.55 -14.94
CA LEU A 85 -11.66 -8.35 -15.52
C LEU A 85 -12.73 -7.74 -14.60
N ASN A 86 -13.54 -8.58 -13.96
CA ASN A 86 -14.51 -8.14 -12.95
C ASN A 86 -13.83 -7.44 -11.77
N LEU A 87 -12.61 -7.85 -11.40
CA LEU A 87 -11.86 -7.16 -10.35
C LEU A 87 -11.40 -5.76 -10.80
N ILE A 88 -11.14 -5.53 -12.09
CA ILE A 88 -10.88 -4.17 -12.61
C ILE A 88 -12.12 -3.30 -12.42
N GLU A 89 -13.29 -3.80 -12.83
CA GLU A 89 -14.57 -3.10 -12.67
C GLU A 89 -14.87 -2.79 -11.20
N GLN A 90 -14.65 -3.76 -10.29
CA GLN A 90 -14.82 -3.55 -8.86
C GLN A 90 -13.90 -2.43 -8.33
N LEU A 91 -12.64 -2.37 -8.77
CA LEU A 91 -11.72 -1.31 -8.34
C LEU A 91 -12.18 0.08 -8.82
N ASP A 92 -12.78 0.16 -10.01
CA ASP A 92 -13.37 1.40 -10.55
C ASP A 92 -14.66 1.80 -9.85
N GLU A 93 -15.56 0.84 -9.57
CA GLU A 93 -16.82 1.07 -8.86
C GLU A 93 -16.59 1.52 -7.41
N GLU A 94 -15.58 0.96 -6.74
CA GLU A 94 -15.16 1.39 -5.40
C GLU A 94 -14.42 2.73 -5.41
N GLY A 95 -14.05 3.24 -6.59
CA GLY A 95 -13.52 4.59 -6.77
C GLY A 95 -12.07 4.77 -6.31
N PHE A 96 -11.24 3.71 -6.36
CA PHE A 96 -9.82 3.84 -6.01
C PHE A 96 -9.07 4.66 -7.06
N ASP A 97 -8.34 5.67 -6.61
CA ASP A 97 -7.41 6.40 -7.48
C ASP A 97 -6.32 5.45 -8.02
N ASP A 98 -6.12 5.45 -9.34
CA ASP A 98 -5.10 4.66 -10.04
C ASP A 98 -3.68 4.89 -9.50
N PHE A 99 -3.42 6.09 -8.96
CA PHE A 99 -2.14 6.44 -8.35
C PHE A 99 -1.95 5.84 -6.95
N THR A 100 -3.00 5.33 -6.32
CA THR A 100 -2.92 4.72 -4.99
C THR A 100 -1.95 3.56 -4.99
N ARG A 101 -0.98 3.56 -4.07
CA ARG A 101 -0.08 2.41 -3.91
C ARG A 101 -0.82 1.28 -3.23
N VAL A 102 -0.77 0.09 -3.82
CA VAL A 102 -1.43 -1.10 -3.27
C VAL A 102 -0.90 -1.43 -1.88
N ARG A 103 0.42 -1.25 -1.65
CA ARG A 103 1.01 -1.45 -0.31
C ARG A 103 0.47 -0.47 0.74
N GLU A 104 0.09 0.75 0.35
CA GLU A 104 -0.47 1.74 1.28
C GLU A 104 -1.92 1.41 1.57
N LEU A 105 -2.71 1.14 0.52
CA LEU A 105 -4.12 0.72 0.62
C LEU A 105 -4.30 -0.52 1.51
N LEU A 106 -3.41 -1.50 1.36
CA LEU A 106 -3.49 -2.77 2.10
C LEU A 106 -2.63 -2.79 3.37
N SER A 107 -1.99 -1.66 3.74
CA SER A 107 -1.12 -1.55 4.93
C SER A 107 0.01 -2.58 4.98
N LEU A 108 0.71 -2.76 3.86
CA LEU A 108 1.81 -3.71 3.68
C LEU A 108 3.17 -3.00 3.81
N ALA A 109 4.08 -3.64 4.54
CA ALA A 109 5.48 -3.20 4.64
C ALA A 109 6.34 -4.12 3.79
N THR A 110 6.34 -3.86 2.48
CA THR A 110 6.80 -4.80 1.45
C THR A 110 8.31 -5.00 1.42
N GLY A 111 9.10 -4.05 1.93
CA GLY A 111 10.51 -3.91 1.53
C GLY A 111 10.62 -3.23 0.15
N SER A 112 11.84 -2.93 -0.29
CA SER A 112 12.10 -2.14 -1.50
C SER A 112 12.59 -2.94 -2.71
N ASP A 113 12.71 -4.26 -2.57
CA ASP A 113 13.38 -5.18 -3.50
C ASP A 113 12.40 -6.05 -4.32
N ASN A 114 11.13 -5.66 -4.38
CA ASN A 114 10.07 -6.41 -5.05
C ASN A 114 9.02 -5.51 -5.68
N GLY A 115 8.18 -6.08 -6.57
CA GLY A 115 7.18 -5.34 -7.33
C GLY A 115 6.09 -4.70 -6.47
N TRP A 116 5.74 -5.31 -5.32
CA TRP A 116 4.74 -4.75 -4.40
C TRP A 116 5.14 -3.37 -3.86
N TYR A 117 6.44 -3.06 -3.82
CA TYR A 117 6.95 -1.77 -3.34
C TYR A 117 6.46 -0.58 -4.18
N THR A 118 6.44 -0.78 -5.51
CA THR A 118 6.09 0.24 -6.51
C THR A 118 4.67 0.08 -7.05
N LEU A 119 4.03 -1.06 -6.80
CA LEU A 119 2.70 -1.40 -7.34
C LEU A 119 1.65 -0.34 -6.99
N ARG A 120 1.03 0.22 -8.03
CA ARG A 120 -0.14 1.08 -7.94
C ARG A 120 -1.38 0.40 -8.53
N ILE A 121 -2.56 0.96 -8.26
CA ILE A 121 -3.83 0.45 -8.80
C ILE A 121 -3.82 0.40 -10.33
N GLY A 122 -3.33 1.45 -11.01
CA GLY A 122 -3.22 1.42 -12.48
C GLY A 122 -2.28 0.32 -13.01
N GLU A 123 -1.18 0.03 -12.30
CA GLU A 123 -0.28 -1.09 -12.66
C GLU A 123 -0.92 -2.46 -12.37
N LEU A 124 -1.70 -2.57 -11.29
CA LEU A 124 -2.48 -3.77 -10.99
C LEU A 124 -3.53 -4.03 -12.07
N LYS A 125 -4.21 -3.00 -12.58
CA LYS A 125 -5.15 -3.11 -13.70
C LYS A 125 -4.48 -3.64 -14.97
N ALA A 126 -3.23 -3.23 -15.25
CA ALA A 126 -2.46 -3.82 -16.35
C ALA A 126 -2.27 -5.33 -16.19
N MET A 127 -1.90 -5.78 -14.99
CA MET A 127 -1.71 -7.21 -14.69
C MET A 127 -3.02 -8.00 -14.77
N LEU A 128 -4.11 -7.42 -14.25
CA LEU A 128 -5.44 -8.05 -14.32
C LEU A 128 -5.93 -8.16 -15.77
N ALA A 129 -5.71 -7.13 -16.60
CA ALA A 129 -6.09 -7.16 -18.00
C ALA A 129 -5.28 -8.22 -18.79
N LEU A 130 -3.98 -8.36 -18.48
CA LEU A 130 -3.15 -9.44 -19.04
C LEU A 130 -3.66 -10.83 -18.63
N ALA A 131 -3.98 -11.03 -17.35
CA ALA A 131 -4.53 -12.29 -16.85
C ALA A 131 -5.91 -12.61 -17.45
N GLY A 132 -6.76 -11.59 -17.61
CA GLY A 132 -8.06 -11.69 -18.27
C GLY A 132 -8.00 -11.77 -19.80
N GLY A 133 -6.82 -11.58 -20.41
CA GLY A 133 -6.63 -11.64 -21.84
C GLY A 133 -7.17 -10.43 -22.63
N ASP A 134 -7.48 -9.33 -21.95
CA ASP A 134 -7.84 -8.05 -22.60
C ASP A 134 -6.56 -7.26 -22.91
N LEU A 135 -6.00 -7.49 -24.10
CA LEU A 135 -4.73 -6.88 -24.51
C LEU A 135 -4.86 -5.37 -24.83
N GLU A 136 -6.06 -4.88 -25.11
CA GLU A 136 -6.32 -3.46 -25.36
C GLU A 136 -6.23 -2.69 -24.03
N GLN A 137 -6.95 -3.14 -23.00
CA GLN A 137 -6.84 -2.57 -21.66
C GLN A 137 -5.44 -2.77 -21.06
N ALA A 138 -4.82 -3.93 -21.29
CA ALA A 138 -3.46 -4.19 -20.83
C ALA A 138 -2.47 -3.18 -21.42
N LEU A 139 -2.61 -2.80 -22.69
CA LEU A 139 -1.77 -1.77 -23.31
C LEU A 139 -1.97 -0.43 -22.63
N VAL A 140 -3.21 0.05 -22.49
CA VAL A 140 -3.53 1.34 -21.86
C VAL A 140 -2.88 1.46 -20.48
N TRP A 141 -3.08 0.46 -19.63
CA TRP A 141 -2.53 0.48 -18.27
C TRP A 141 -1.02 0.22 -18.22
N THR A 142 -0.46 -0.49 -19.20
CA THR A 142 1.00 -0.64 -19.34
C THR A 142 1.66 0.69 -19.73
N GLU A 143 1.05 1.45 -20.63
CA GLU A 143 1.52 2.80 -20.99
C GLU A 143 1.45 3.74 -19.79
N TRP A 144 0.32 3.75 -19.07
CA TRP A 144 0.18 4.49 -17.81
C TRP A 144 1.25 4.09 -16.79
N THR A 145 1.52 2.79 -16.65
CA THR A 145 2.53 2.28 -15.71
C THR A 145 3.92 2.81 -16.07
N MET A 146 4.28 2.78 -17.36
CA MET A 146 5.55 3.32 -17.85
C MET A 146 5.65 4.84 -17.65
N GLU A 147 4.57 5.58 -17.91
CA GLU A 147 4.53 7.03 -17.75
C GLU A 147 4.73 7.44 -16.28
N PHE A 148 4.05 6.78 -15.34
CA PHE A 148 4.00 7.23 -13.94
C PHE A 148 4.90 6.46 -12.97
N ASN A 149 5.47 5.32 -13.36
CA ASN A 149 6.29 4.47 -12.45
C ASN A 149 7.68 4.13 -12.98
N SER A 150 7.99 4.30 -14.27
CA SER A 150 9.30 3.91 -14.82
C SER A 150 10.50 4.54 -14.10
N SER A 151 10.32 5.75 -13.54
CA SER A 151 11.35 6.48 -12.79
C SER A 151 11.70 5.86 -11.43
N VAL A 152 10.81 5.06 -10.84
CA VAL A 152 11.00 4.42 -9.52
C VAL A 152 11.25 2.91 -9.63
N PHE A 153 11.12 2.34 -10.81
CA PHE A 153 11.44 0.93 -11.06
C PHE A 153 12.94 0.65 -11.01
N SER A 154 13.28 -0.58 -10.62
CA SER A 154 14.63 -1.08 -10.86
C SER A 154 14.91 -1.13 -12.38
N PRO A 155 16.19 -1.10 -12.80
CA PRO A 155 16.54 -1.23 -14.22
C PRO A 155 15.92 -2.46 -14.89
N GLU A 156 15.84 -3.59 -14.16
CA GLU A 156 15.28 -4.86 -14.62
C GLU A 156 13.76 -4.76 -14.81
N ARG A 157 13.03 -4.20 -13.84
CA ARG A 157 11.58 -4.01 -13.95
C ARG A 157 11.21 -2.99 -15.03
N ALA A 158 11.97 -1.90 -15.16
CA ALA A 158 11.79 -0.94 -16.24
C ALA A 158 12.06 -1.57 -17.62
N ASN A 159 13.05 -2.47 -17.72
CA ASN A 159 13.32 -3.21 -18.94
C ASN A 159 12.19 -4.17 -19.31
N TYR A 160 11.65 -4.89 -18.33
CA TYR A 160 10.47 -5.74 -18.50
C TYR A 160 9.28 -4.94 -19.05
N TYR A 161 8.92 -3.80 -18.44
CA TYR A 161 7.78 -3.01 -18.91
C TYR A 161 7.98 -2.40 -20.31
N ARG A 162 9.22 -1.99 -20.67
CA ARG A 162 9.52 -1.59 -22.06
C ARG A 162 9.33 -2.74 -23.05
N CYS A 163 9.75 -3.95 -22.67
CA CYS A 163 9.54 -5.14 -23.50
C CYS A 163 8.06 -5.44 -23.65
N LEU A 164 7.32 -5.51 -22.54
CA LEU A 164 5.88 -5.76 -22.50
C LEU A 164 5.09 -4.76 -23.33
N GLN A 165 5.34 -3.45 -23.15
CA GLN A 165 4.69 -2.40 -23.95
C GLN A 165 4.92 -2.61 -25.44
N THR A 166 6.15 -2.96 -25.85
CA THR A 166 6.50 -3.18 -27.25
C THR A 166 5.78 -4.39 -27.83
N LEU A 167 5.66 -5.47 -27.06
CA LEU A 167 4.93 -6.67 -27.48
C LEU A 167 3.42 -6.42 -27.57
N LEU A 168 2.85 -5.65 -26.64
CA LEU A 168 1.44 -5.24 -26.66
C LEU A 168 1.14 -4.35 -27.87
N LEU A 169 2.00 -3.36 -28.16
CA LEU A 169 1.87 -2.53 -29.37
C LEU A 169 1.94 -3.38 -30.63
N LEU A 170 2.84 -4.37 -30.69
CA LEU A 170 2.93 -5.28 -31.83
C LEU A 170 1.69 -6.17 -31.97
N ALA A 171 1.03 -6.55 -30.88
CA ALA A 171 -0.20 -7.34 -30.92
C ALA A 171 -1.38 -6.57 -31.55
N GLN A 172 -1.33 -5.24 -31.53
CA GLN A 172 -2.32 -4.37 -32.19
C GLN A 172 -2.06 -4.17 -33.68
N GLU A 173 -0.90 -4.62 -34.19
CA GLU A 173 -0.51 -4.43 -35.60
C GLU A 173 -0.94 -5.63 -36.45
N GLU A 174 -2.14 -5.59 -37.03
CA GLU A 174 -2.71 -6.68 -37.84
C GLU A 174 -1.85 -7.11 -39.05
N ASP A 175 -1.11 -6.17 -39.63
CA ASP A 175 -0.28 -6.38 -40.83
C ASP A 175 1.14 -6.88 -40.52
N ARG A 176 1.48 -7.11 -39.23
CA ARG A 176 2.83 -7.49 -38.80
C ARG A 176 2.87 -8.90 -38.23
N GLN A 177 3.95 -9.62 -38.56
CA GLN A 177 4.17 -10.97 -38.02
C GLN A 177 5.12 -10.93 -36.80
N PRO A 178 4.68 -11.34 -35.61
CA PRO A 178 5.49 -11.27 -34.39
C PRO A 178 6.87 -11.93 -34.48
N LEU A 179 6.94 -13.09 -35.15
CA LEU A 179 8.17 -13.86 -35.33
C LEU A 179 9.28 -13.11 -36.08
N GLN A 180 8.93 -12.11 -36.90
CA GLN A 180 9.93 -11.31 -37.64
C GLN A 180 10.73 -10.39 -36.72
N TYR A 181 10.17 -10.01 -35.56
CA TYR A 181 10.77 -9.05 -34.63
C TYR A 181 11.47 -9.71 -33.45
N LEU A 182 11.23 -11.01 -33.22
CA LEU A 182 11.72 -11.73 -32.04
C LEU A 182 13.23 -11.59 -31.81
N ASN A 183 14.05 -11.73 -32.85
CA ASN A 183 15.51 -11.59 -32.73
C ASN A 183 15.91 -10.16 -32.31
N ALA A 184 15.24 -9.14 -32.88
CA ALA A 184 15.49 -7.76 -32.50
C ALA A 184 15.09 -7.48 -31.05
N PHE A 185 13.96 -8.04 -30.58
CA PHE A 185 13.52 -7.92 -29.20
C PHE A 185 14.47 -8.60 -28.22
N VAL A 186 14.92 -9.83 -28.50
CA VAL A 186 15.90 -10.52 -27.67
C VAL A 186 17.21 -9.73 -27.57
N ARG A 187 17.64 -9.08 -28.66
CA ARG A 187 18.85 -8.22 -28.65
C ARG A 187 18.66 -6.93 -27.85
N MET A 188 17.44 -6.37 -27.82
CA MET A 188 17.14 -5.11 -27.13
C MET A 188 16.87 -5.33 -25.63
N TYR A 189 16.04 -6.31 -25.29
CA TYR A 189 15.50 -6.51 -23.95
C TYR A 189 16.12 -7.71 -23.22
N GLY A 190 16.82 -8.60 -23.92
CA GLY A 190 17.29 -9.88 -23.39
C GLY A 190 16.22 -10.97 -23.49
N ALA A 191 16.66 -12.23 -23.49
CA ALA A 191 15.77 -13.39 -23.61
C ALA A 191 14.77 -13.47 -22.45
N ASP A 192 15.25 -13.32 -21.22
CA ASP A 192 14.45 -13.44 -20.00
C ASP A 192 13.27 -12.43 -19.97
N ALA A 193 13.50 -11.18 -20.40
CA ALA A 193 12.46 -10.17 -20.44
C ALA A 193 11.41 -10.46 -21.53
N VAL A 194 11.83 -10.96 -22.69
CA VAL A 194 10.93 -11.36 -23.78
C VAL A 194 10.09 -12.56 -23.37
N GLU A 195 10.70 -13.55 -22.72
CA GLU A 195 10.01 -14.73 -22.19
C GLU A 195 8.97 -14.34 -21.13
N ALA A 196 9.38 -13.57 -20.12
CA ALA A 196 8.47 -13.12 -19.06
C ALA A 196 7.32 -12.25 -19.59
N ALA A 197 7.60 -11.32 -20.51
CA ALA A 197 6.56 -10.48 -21.10
C ALA A 197 5.59 -11.28 -21.98
N SER A 198 6.10 -12.28 -22.71
CA SER A 198 5.25 -13.18 -23.50
C SER A 198 4.36 -14.07 -22.62
N ALA A 199 4.91 -14.59 -21.51
CA ALA A 199 4.14 -15.36 -20.51
C ALA A 199 3.09 -14.51 -19.79
N ALA A 200 3.34 -13.21 -19.62
CA ALA A 200 2.33 -12.28 -19.11
C ALA A 200 1.22 -12.06 -20.15
N MET A 201 1.55 -11.88 -21.43
CA MET A 201 0.57 -11.69 -22.50
C MET A 201 -0.29 -12.93 -22.78
N SER A 202 0.21 -14.14 -22.53
CA SER A 202 -0.60 -15.36 -22.61
C SER A 202 -1.56 -15.53 -21.43
N GLY A 203 -1.39 -14.72 -20.37
CA GLY A 203 -2.13 -14.82 -19.11
C GLY A 203 -1.53 -15.83 -18.12
N GLU A 204 -0.47 -16.55 -18.47
CA GLU A 204 0.14 -17.58 -17.62
C GLU A 204 0.87 -16.99 -16.40
N ALA A 205 1.52 -15.84 -16.57
CA ALA A 205 2.33 -15.20 -15.53
C ALA A 205 2.22 -13.67 -15.53
N ALA A 206 0.97 -13.16 -15.46
CA ALA A 206 0.69 -11.73 -15.56
C ALA A 206 1.23 -10.89 -14.38
N PHE A 207 1.32 -11.46 -13.18
CA PHE A 207 1.71 -10.76 -11.94
C PHE A 207 3.23 -10.66 -11.75
N TYR A 208 3.93 -10.09 -12.74
CA TYR A 208 5.39 -10.08 -12.78
C TYR A 208 6.03 -9.37 -11.58
N GLY A 209 6.94 -10.07 -10.90
CA GLY A 209 7.70 -9.56 -9.75
C GLY A 209 6.86 -9.41 -8.47
N LEU A 210 5.64 -9.97 -8.44
CA LEU A 210 4.85 -10.11 -7.22
C LEU A 210 5.00 -11.54 -6.70
N GLN A 211 5.65 -11.69 -5.55
CA GLN A 211 5.67 -12.97 -4.85
C GLN A 211 4.31 -13.23 -4.17
N PRO A 212 3.85 -14.49 -4.07
CA PRO A 212 2.70 -14.86 -3.27
C PRO A 212 2.88 -14.44 -1.81
N VAL A 213 1.78 -14.04 -1.17
CA VAL A 213 1.81 -13.51 0.20
C VAL A 213 0.77 -14.24 1.04
N ASP A 214 1.21 -14.80 2.16
CA ASP A 214 0.36 -15.44 3.16
C ASP A 214 -0.31 -14.41 4.09
N SER A 215 -1.34 -14.84 4.83
CA SER A 215 -2.08 -13.99 5.76
C SER A 215 -1.23 -13.40 6.89
N ASP A 216 -0.13 -14.06 7.26
CA ASP A 216 0.81 -13.59 8.28
C ASP A 216 1.97 -12.76 7.69
N LEU A 217 1.94 -12.53 6.37
CA LEU A 217 2.86 -11.66 5.63
C LEU A 217 4.33 -12.09 5.76
N HIS A 218 4.60 -13.40 5.83
CA HIS A 218 5.95 -13.96 5.91
C HIS A 218 6.79 -13.67 4.67
N ALA A 219 6.14 -13.47 3.52
CA ALA A 219 6.79 -13.06 2.27
C ALA A 219 7.51 -11.70 2.35
N PHE A 220 7.22 -10.87 3.35
CA PHE A 220 7.81 -9.54 3.53
C PHE A 220 8.67 -9.44 4.80
N ALA A 221 9.99 -9.51 4.64
CA ALA A 221 10.94 -9.40 5.76
C ALA A 221 10.78 -8.07 6.54
N ALA A 222 10.52 -6.97 5.84
CA ALA A 222 10.25 -5.67 6.47
C ALA A 222 8.99 -5.69 7.35
N HIS A 223 7.93 -6.39 6.90
CA HIS A 223 6.71 -6.57 7.70
C HIS A 223 6.94 -7.45 8.92
N GLN A 224 7.71 -8.53 8.79
CA GLN A 224 8.06 -9.36 9.95
C GLN A 224 8.87 -8.58 11.00
N SER A 225 9.78 -7.71 10.57
CA SER A 225 10.52 -6.81 11.47
C SER A 225 9.59 -5.83 12.21
N LEU A 226 8.60 -5.27 11.50
CA LEU A 226 7.55 -4.43 12.09
C LEU A 226 6.75 -5.19 13.15
N LEU A 227 6.30 -6.42 12.83
CA LEU A 227 5.55 -7.26 13.77
C LEU A 227 6.40 -7.63 15.00
N GLU A 228 7.69 -7.88 14.84
CA GLU A 228 8.59 -8.14 15.98
C GLU A 228 8.69 -6.92 16.90
N GLY A 229 8.83 -5.72 16.34
CA GLY A 229 8.80 -4.46 17.09
C GLY A 229 7.49 -4.27 17.86
N LEU A 230 6.36 -4.50 17.20
CA LEU A 230 5.03 -4.40 17.80
C LEU A 230 4.82 -5.42 18.92
N ARG A 231 5.25 -6.67 18.74
CA ARG A 231 5.16 -7.72 19.79
C ARG A 231 5.94 -7.32 21.05
N LYS A 232 7.12 -6.71 20.90
CA LYS A 232 7.92 -6.22 22.06
C LYS A 232 7.18 -5.12 22.82
N ALA A 233 6.55 -4.18 22.11
CA ALA A 233 5.75 -3.13 22.73
C ALA A 233 4.50 -3.69 23.44
N ALA A 234 3.76 -4.57 22.78
CA ALA A 234 2.57 -5.22 23.34
C ALA A 234 2.88 -6.07 24.58
N ALA A 235 3.98 -6.82 24.57
CA ALA A 235 4.42 -7.62 25.72
C ALA A 235 4.70 -6.75 26.96
N ARG A 236 5.31 -5.57 26.77
CA ARG A 236 5.55 -4.60 27.86
C ARG A 236 4.23 -4.03 28.41
N GLN A 237 3.31 -3.67 27.53
CA GLN A 237 1.98 -3.20 27.92
C GLN A 237 1.23 -4.26 28.74
N SER A 238 1.22 -5.52 28.29
CA SER A 238 0.58 -6.64 28.99
C SER A 238 1.22 -6.94 30.35
N SER A 239 2.56 -6.91 30.43
CA SER A 239 3.30 -7.08 31.68
C SER A 239 2.91 -6.04 32.75
N ILE A 240 2.69 -4.79 32.32
CA ILE A 240 2.30 -3.70 33.23
C ILE A 240 0.83 -3.81 33.63
N LEU A 241 -0.07 -4.10 32.70
CA LEU A 241 -1.48 -4.37 33.01
C LEU A 241 -1.64 -5.58 33.96
N GLY A 242 -0.80 -6.61 33.80
CA GLY A 242 -0.74 -7.77 34.70
C GLY A 242 -0.27 -7.41 36.10
N LYS A 243 0.75 -6.55 36.23
CA LYS A 243 1.23 -6.03 37.53
C LYS A 243 0.21 -5.12 38.22
N ILE A 244 -0.50 -4.30 37.46
CA ILE A 244 -1.59 -3.46 37.97
C ILE A 244 -2.69 -4.36 38.54
N LYS A 245 -3.15 -5.36 37.79
CA LYS A 245 -4.16 -6.32 38.27
C LYS A 245 -3.70 -7.10 39.49
N SER A 246 -2.45 -7.59 39.55
CA SER A 246 -1.97 -8.35 40.71
C SER A 246 -1.88 -7.50 41.99
N ASN A 247 -1.56 -6.21 41.87
CA ASN A 247 -1.56 -5.29 43.01
C ASN A 247 -2.98 -4.92 43.47
N SER A 248 -3.98 -4.95 42.58
CA SER A 248 -5.39 -4.74 42.95
C SER A 248 -6.02 -5.91 43.72
N TYR A 249 -5.49 -7.13 43.59
CA TYR A 249 -5.96 -8.32 44.31
C TYR A 249 -5.17 -8.62 45.60
N ALA A 250 -4.12 -7.83 45.90
CA ALA A 250 -3.30 -7.94 47.09
C ALA A 250 -3.62 -6.88 48.16
N MET A 251 -4.72 -6.14 48.01
CA MET A 251 -5.29 -5.21 48.98
C MET A 251 -6.61 -5.75 49.53
#